data_AF-A0A3B9L7B4-F1
#
_entry.id   AF-A0A3B9L7B4-F1
#
_cell.length_a   1.000
_cell.length_b   1.000
_cell.length_c   1.000
_cell.angle_alpha   90.00
_cell.angle_beta   90.00
_cell.angle_gamma   90.00
#
_symmetry.space_group_name_H-M   'P 1'
#
loop_
_entity.id
_entity.type
_entity.pdbx_description
1 polymer ?
#
loop_
_entity_poly.entity_id
_entity_poly.type
_entity_poly.pdbx_seq_one_letter_code
_entity_poly.pdbx_strand_id
1 'polypeptide(L)'
;MIMLSSKSYGRLATNRTNQTSRDDIEGARALLETFYYAFNQRDIDVFKNIWGNDEFVQLNNPLGGILRGIEPITNLYNGIFIGSSKVWVELSDIVEFQTKDMVVFAGREVGEFTKGENTISLNIRTTRIIQWFGEGVGWKQTHHHGSIDNSNLLAEYQQTLR
;
A
#
# COMPACT_ATOMS: atom_id res chain seq x y z
N MET A 1 15.67 9.89 11.31
CA MET A 1 16.74 9.08 10.66
C MET A 1 16.32 8.83 9.22
N ILE A 2 17.25 8.81 8.26
CA ILE A 2 16.96 8.43 6.87
C ILE A 2 17.79 7.19 6.56
N MET A 3 17.16 6.13 6.04
CA MET A 3 17.84 4.88 5.72
C MET A 3 17.36 4.30 4.40
N LEU A 4 18.28 3.73 3.62
CA LEU A 4 17.95 2.85 2.51
C LEU A 4 17.68 1.45 3.06
N SER A 5 16.50 0.92 2.81
CA SER A 5 16.12 -0.43 3.24
C SER A 5 16.79 -1.48 2.35
N SER A 6 17.28 -2.56 2.95
CA SER A 6 17.76 -3.74 2.22
C SER A 6 16.64 -4.74 1.90
N LYS A 7 15.41 -4.46 2.33
CA LYS A 7 14.23 -5.32 2.16
C LYS A 7 13.39 -4.87 0.97
N SER A 8 12.70 -5.83 0.36
CA SER A 8 11.54 -5.61 -0.49
C SER A 8 10.31 -6.27 0.14
N TYR A 9 9.13 -5.83 -0.26
CA TYR A 9 7.85 -6.36 0.22
C TYR A 9 6.96 -6.71 -0.96
N GLY A 10 6.80 -7.99 -1.25
CA GLY A 10 6.09 -8.49 -2.42
C GLY A 10 5.27 -9.73 -2.14
N ARG A 11 5.31 -10.72 -3.04
CA ARG A 11 4.51 -11.96 -2.91
C ARG A 11 4.84 -12.81 -1.68
N LEU A 12 6.05 -12.66 -1.16
CA LEU A 12 6.52 -13.38 0.03
C LEU A 12 6.22 -12.63 1.34
N ALA A 13 5.56 -11.46 1.27
CA ALA A 13 5.16 -10.72 2.46
C ALA A 13 4.22 -11.56 3.33
N THR A 14 4.36 -11.43 4.65
CA THR A 14 3.59 -12.18 5.63
C THR A 14 2.64 -11.28 6.41
N ASN A 15 1.55 -11.85 6.95
CA ASN A 15 0.68 -11.14 7.87
C ASN A 15 1.39 -10.96 9.23
N ARG A 16 1.83 -9.74 9.51
CA ARG A 16 2.51 -9.36 10.76
C ARG A 16 1.67 -8.42 11.60
N THR A 17 0.34 -8.48 11.47
CA THR A 17 -0.60 -7.63 12.23
C THR A 17 -0.31 -7.64 13.73
N ASN A 18 0.04 -8.79 14.30
CA ASN A 18 0.37 -8.96 15.72
C ASN A 18 1.63 -8.20 16.19
N GLN A 19 2.45 -7.70 15.27
CA GLN A 19 3.67 -6.94 15.57
C GLN A 19 3.49 -5.43 15.37
N THR A 20 2.35 -5.00 14.83
CA THR A 20 2.06 -3.56 14.59
C THR A 20 1.88 -2.75 15.88
N SER A 21 1.73 -3.41 17.03
CA SER A 21 1.66 -2.78 18.36
C SER A 21 3.03 -2.57 19.01
N ARG A 22 4.14 -2.89 18.32
CA ARG A 22 5.48 -2.55 18.82
C ARG A 22 5.74 -1.06 18.62
N ASP A 23 6.02 -0.33 19.69
CA ASP A 23 6.41 1.09 19.65
C ASP A 23 7.88 1.26 19.20
N ASP A 24 8.21 0.66 18.06
CA ASP A 24 9.50 0.77 17.41
C ASP A 24 9.35 0.68 15.89
N ILE A 25 10.46 0.89 15.18
CA ILE A 25 10.50 0.82 13.72
C ILE A 25 10.06 -0.56 13.17
N GLU A 26 10.24 -1.64 13.93
CA GLU A 26 9.82 -2.97 13.48
C GLU A 26 8.29 -3.10 13.49
N GLY A 27 7.58 -2.37 14.35
CA GLY A 27 6.12 -2.26 14.28
C GLY A 27 5.65 -1.57 12.99
N ALA A 28 6.28 -0.47 12.59
CA ALA A 28 5.97 0.22 11.34
C ALA A 28 6.30 -0.64 10.10
N ARG A 29 7.44 -1.34 10.12
CA ARG A 29 7.83 -2.28 9.05
C ARG A 29 6.91 -3.50 8.98
N ALA A 30 6.44 -4.01 10.12
CA ALA A 30 5.45 -5.07 10.18
C ALA A 30 4.13 -4.63 9.54
N LEU A 31 3.71 -3.38 9.76
CA LEU A 31 2.53 -2.83 9.12
C LEU A 31 2.69 -2.72 7.60
N LEU A 32 3.84 -2.22 7.14
CA LEU A 32 4.17 -2.14 5.72
C LEU A 32 4.13 -3.53 5.05
N GLU A 33 4.77 -4.53 5.66
CA GLU A 33 4.74 -5.91 5.15
C GLU A 33 3.32 -6.47 5.12
N THR A 34 2.55 -6.22 6.18
CA THR A 34 1.15 -6.66 6.28
C THR A 34 0.28 -6.03 5.19
N PHE A 35 0.54 -4.78 4.78
CA PHE A 35 -0.10 -4.18 3.61
C PHE A 35 0.14 -5.02 2.35
N TYR A 36 1.40 -5.35 2.06
CA TYR A 36 1.73 -6.09 0.84
C TYR A 36 1.23 -7.54 0.88
N TYR A 37 1.20 -8.16 2.06
CA TYR A 37 0.49 -9.42 2.27
C TYR A 37 -1.00 -9.25 1.91
N ALA A 38 -1.70 -8.32 2.54
CA ALA A 38 -3.14 -8.16 2.40
C ALA A 38 -3.53 -7.82 0.95
N PHE A 39 -2.75 -6.95 0.31
CA PHE A 39 -2.96 -6.57 -1.08
C PHE A 39 -2.73 -7.75 -2.03
N ASN A 40 -1.60 -8.45 -1.94
CA ASN A 40 -1.26 -9.53 -2.87
C ASN A 40 -2.12 -10.79 -2.63
N GLN A 41 -2.59 -11.03 -1.40
CA GLN A 41 -3.50 -12.12 -1.06
C GLN A 41 -4.98 -11.74 -1.17
N ARG A 42 -5.29 -10.48 -1.49
CA ARG A 42 -6.67 -9.94 -1.59
C ARG A 42 -7.48 -10.07 -0.30
N ASP A 43 -6.81 -9.98 0.84
CA ASP A 43 -7.42 -10.09 2.16
C ASP A 43 -7.94 -8.71 2.59
N ILE A 44 -9.23 -8.47 2.33
CA ILE A 44 -9.85 -7.15 2.56
C ILE A 44 -9.95 -6.80 4.05
N ASP A 45 -10.10 -7.80 4.91
CA ASP A 45 -10.24 -7.59 6.36
C ASP A 45 -8.91 -7.14 6.96
N VAL A 46 -7.80 -7.81 6.59
CA VAL A 46 -6.46 -7.38 6.99
C VAL A 46 -6.13 -6.04 6.34
N PHE A 47 -6.48 -5.84 5.06
CA PHE A 47 -6.26 -4.59 4.36
C PHE A 47 -6.95 -3.42 5.05
N LYS A 48 -8.21 -3.59 5.50
CA LYS A 48 -8.95 -2.55 6.23
C LYS A 48 -8.30 -2.26 7.59
N ASN A 49 -7.89 -3.29 8.31
CA ASN A 49 -7.37 -3.17 9.68
C ASN A 49 -6.05 -2.38 9.79
N ILE A 50 -5.21 -2.35 8.75
CA ILE A 50 -3.92 -1.64 8.80
C ILE A 50 -4.04 -0.12 8.64
N TRP A 51 -5.17 0.41 8.20
CA TRP A 51 -5.38 1.85 8.06
C TRP A 51 -5.84 2.49 9.36
N GLY A 52 -5.52 3.77 9.53
CA GLY A 52 -6.05 4.58 10.63
C GLY A 52 -7.56 4.74 10.51
N ASN A 53 -8.25 4.74 11.64
CA ASN A 53 -9.68 5.03 11.70
C ASN A 53 -9.89 6.55 11.88
N ASP A 54 -9.62 7.31 10.82
CA ASP A 54 -9.76 8.76 10.77
C ASP A 54 -10.38 9.17 9.43
N GLU A 55 -11.20 10.23 9.41
CA GLU A 55 -11.87 10.69 8.18
C GLU A 55 -10.88 11.26 7.14
N PHE A 56 -9.67 11.64 7.57
CA PHE A 56 -8.63 12.23 6.75
C PHE A 56 -7.53 11.25 6.34
N VAL A 57 -7.61 9.95 6.70
CA VAL A 57 -6.73 8.97 6.05
C VAL A 57 -6.97 9.00 4.55
N GLN A 58 -5.91 8.94 3.76
CA GLN A 58 -5.98 9.35 2.37
C GLN A 58 -5.25 8.38 1.44
N LEU A 59 -5.92 8.00 0.36
CA LEU A 59 -5.34 7.29 -0.78
C LEU A 59 -5.33 8.19 -2.01
N ASN A 60 -4.15 8.38 -2.60
CA ASN A 60 -3.98 9.03 -3.90
C ASN A 60 -3.57 7.96 -4.90
N ASN A 61 -4.56 7.36 -5.56
CA ASN A 61 -4.34 6.30 -6.54
C ASN A 61 -4.15 6.92 -7.93
N PRO A 62 -3.18 6.48 -8.76
CA PRO A 62 -2.96 7.00 -10.11
C PRO A 62 -4.19 6.95 -11.02
N LEU A 63 -5.21 6.15 -10.68
CA LEU A 63 -6.37 5.88 -11.53
C LEU A 63 -7.66 6.58 -11.08
N GLY A 64 -7.77 6.93 -9.79
CA GLY A 64 -9.05 7.28 -9.15
C GLY A 64 -9.08 8.63 -8.43
N GLY A 65 -7.99 9.40 -8.49
CA GLY A 65 -7.87 10.65 -7.74
C GLY A 65 -7.68 10.42 -6.25
N ILE A 66 -8.18 11.36 -5.44
CA ILE A 66 -8.03 11.36 -3.98
C ILE A 66 -9.25 10.72 -3.32
N LEU A 67 -9.04 9.68 -2.52
CA LEU A 67 -10.04 9.11 -1.62
C LEU A 67 -9.68 9.43 -0.17
N ARG A 68 -10.71 9.70 0.66
CA ARG A 68 -10.57 10.01 2.09
C ARG A 68 -11.43 9.08 2.93
N GLY A 69 -10.93 8.69 4.09
CA GLY A 69 -11.59 7.76 5.00
C GLY A 69 -11.42 6.29 4.61
N ILE A 70 -11.55 5.40 5.59
CA ILE A 70 -11.30 3.97 5.40
C ILE A 70 -12.34 3.28 4.51
N GLU A 71 -13.62 3.68 4.58
CA GLU A 71 -14.67 3.01 3.80
C GLU A 71 -14.50 3.24 2.28
N PRO A 72 -14.31 4.47 1.76
CA PRO A 72 -14.05 4.66 0.33
C PRO A 72 -12.80 3.94 -0.17
N ILE A 73 -11.73 3.94 0.62
CA ILE A 73 -10.48 3.25 0.31
C ILE A 73 -10.70 1.73 0.21
N THR A 74 -11.37 1.14 1.20
CA THR A 74 -11.65 -0.30 1.26
C THR A 74 -12.59 -0.70 0.11
N ASN A 75 -13.62 0.10 -0.18
CA ASN A 75 -14.57 -0.19 -1.27
C ASN A 75 -13.88 -0.25 -2.64
N LEU A 76 -12.92 0.64 -2.90
CA LEU A 76 -12.12 0.60 -4.13
C LEU A 76 -11.37 -0.73 -4.26
N TYR A 77 -10.61 -1.13 -3.24
CA TYR A 77 -9.81 -2.35 -3.30
C TYR A 77 -10.65 -3.62 -3.26
N ASN A 78 -11.78 -3.62 -2.54
CA ASN A 78 -12.71 -4.75 -2.52
C ASN A 78 -13.24 -5.07 -3.93
N GLY A 79 -13.55 -4.04 -4.73
CA GLY A 79 -13.94 -4.22 -6.13
C GLY A 79 -12.85 -4.88 -6.98
N ILE A 80 -11.58 -4.53 -6.75
CA ILE A 80 -10.42 -5.15 -7.42
C ILE A 80 -10.22 -6.60 -6.94
N PHE A 81 -10.37 -6.84 -5.64
CA PHE A 81 -10.10 -8.12 -5.00
C PHE A 81 -11.13 -9.21 -5.38
N ILE A 82 -12.42 -8.87 -5.39
CA ILE A 82 -13.52 -9.76 -5.78
C ILE A 82 -13.61 -9.90 -7.31
N GLY A 83 -13.14 -8.91 -8.06
CA GLY A 83 -13.17 -8.92 -9.51
C GLY A 83 -12.32 -10.02 -10.15
N SER A 84 -12.54 -10.24 -11.45
CA SER A 84 -11.75 -11.16 -12.27
C SER A 84 -10.33 -10.68 -12.56
N SER A 85 -10.02 -9.42 -12.24
CA SER A 85 -8.69 -8.85 -12.40
C SER A 85 -7.70 -9.55 -11.46
N LYS A 86 -6.46 -9.69 -11.90
CA LYS A 86 -5.34 -10.16 -11.07
C LYS A 86 -4.32 -9.05 -10.95
N VAL A 87 -3.97 -8.71 -9.72
CA VAL A 87 -2.96 -7.71 -9.45
C VAL A 87 -2.04 -8.22 -8.37
N TRP A 88 -0.75 -7.96 -8.53
CA TRP A 88 0.24 -8.13 -7.49
C TRP A 88 1.30 -7.04 -7.64
N VAL A 89 1.92 -6.64 -6.53
CA VAL A 89 3.03 -5.69 -6.53
C VAL A 89 4.11 -6.10 -5.53
N GLU A 90 5.33 -5.68 -5.81
CA GLU A 90 6.48 -5.71 -4.91
C GLU A 90 7.04 -4.30 -4.77
N LEU A 91 7.15 -3.84 -3.52
CA LEU A 91 7.85 -2.61 -3.18
C LEU A 91 9.34 -2.88 -3.01
N SER A 92 10.15 -2.10 -3.71
CA SER A 92 11.62 -2.10 -3.65
C SER A 92 12.16 -0.68 -3.70
N ASP A 93 13.49 -0.52 -3.64
CA ASP A 93 14.17 0.78 -3.65
C ASP A 93 13.63 1.73 -2.56
N ILE A 94 13.56 1.21 -1.33
CA ILE A 94 12.81 1.84 -0.24
C ILE A 94 13.73 2.76 0.56
N VAL A 95 13.39 4.04 0.61
CA VAL A 95 13.94 4.97 1.59
C VAL A 95 12.94 5.14 2.73
N GLU A 96 13.43 4.95 3.96
CA GLU A 96 12.69 5.13 5.20
C GLU A 96 13.06 6.48 5.82
N PHE A 97 12.07 7.35 6.03
CA PHE A 97 12.22 8.60 6.78
C PHE A 97 11.54 8.45 8.12
N GLN A 98 12.35 8.26 9.16
CA GLN A 98 11.88 7.87 10.48
C GLN A 98 11.92 9.04 11.45
N THR A 99 10.81 9.22 12.15
CA THR A 99 10.68 10.02 13.37
C THR A 99 10.26 9.10 14.51
N LYS A 100 9.99 9.65 15.69
CA LYS A 100 9.54 8.86 16.84
C LYS A 100 8.19 8.18 16.53
N ASP A 101 7.22 8.96 16.09
CA ASP A 101 5.83 8.51 15.99
C ASP A 101 5.36 8.39 14.52
N MET A 102 6.24 8.60 13.53
CA MET A 102 5.90 8.53 12.11
C MET A 102 7.06 7.97 11.30
N VAL A 103 6.73 7.15 10.30
CA VAL A 103 7.67 6.68 9.28
C VAL A 103 7.07 6.91 7.90
N VAL A 104 7.88 7.48 7.01
CA VAL A 104 7.59 7.53 5.58
C VAL A 104 8.37 6.45 4.86
N PHE A 105 7.69 5.64 4.07
CA PHE A 105 8.32 4.68 3.16
C PHE A 105 8.10 5.17 1.74
N ALA A 106 9.17 5.61 1.08
CA ALA A 106 9.15 6.02 -0.32
C ALA A 106 9.93 5.01 -1.14
N GLY A 107 9.40 4.60 -2.28
CA GLY A 107 10.08 3.64 -3.14
C GLY A 107 9.32 3.35 -4.42
N ARG A 108 9.56 2.18 -5.00
CA ARG A 108 8.97 1.77 -6.28
C ARG A 108 8.23 0.45 -6.14
N GLU A 109 6.98 0.47 -6.57
CA GLU A 109 6.14 -0.71 -6.74
C GLU A 109 6.25 -1.20 -8.18
N VAL A 110 6.72 -2.44 -8.34
CA VAL A 110 6.71 -3.17 -9.61
C VAL A 110 5.77 -4.35 -9.51
N GLY A 111 5.13 -4.73 -10.60
CA GLY A 111 4.18 -5.84 -10.56
C GLY A 111 3.45 -6.01 -11.87
N GLU A 112 2.32 -6.70 -11.81
CA GLU A 112 1.49 -6.92 -12.99
C GLU A 112 0.02 -6.77 -12.64
N PHE A 113 -0.72 -6.20 -13.58
CA PHE A 113 -2.18 -6.17 -13.59
C PHE A 113 -2.69 -6.93 -14.81
N THR A 114 -3.56 -7.90 -14.61
CA THR A 114 -4.16 -8.71 -15.68
C THR A 114 -5.69 -8.62 -15.60
N LYS A 115 -6.36 -8.37 -16.73
CA LYS A 115 -7.83 -8.44 -16.85
C LYS A 115 -8.17 -9.08 -18.20
N GLY A 116 -8.78 -10.26 -18.17
CA GLY A 116 -8.97 -11.07 -19.38
C GLY A 116 -7.63 -11.50 -19.97
N GLU A 117 -7.42 -11.22 -21.26
CA GLU A 117 -6.16 -11.51 -21.98
C GLU A 117 -5.11 -10.39 -21.85
N ASN A 118 -5.51 -9.21 -21.36
CA ASN A 118 -4.63 -8.05 -21.25
C ASN A 118 -3.81 -8.13 -19.96
N THR A 119 -2.49 -8.00 -20.07
CA THR A 119 -1.56 -7.89 -18.94
C THR A 119 -0.70 -6.65 -19.08
N ILE A 120 -0.66 -5.84 -18.04
CA ILE A 120 0.11 -4.60 -17.95
C ILE A 120 1.18 -4.77 -16.89
N SER A 121 2.43 -4.47 -17.23
CA SER A 121 3.52 -4.36 -16.25
C SER A 121 3.41 -3.04 -15.50
N LEU A 122 3.23 -3.11 -14.18
CA LEU A 122 3.13 -1.96 -13.31
C LEU A 122 4.52 -1.44 -12.94
N ASN A 123 4.68 -0.13 -12.96
CA ASN A 123 5.85 0.58 -12.45
C ASN A 123 5.39 1.90 -11.83
N ILE A 124 5.26 1.91 -10.51
CA ILE A 124 4.62 2.97 -9.74
C ILE A 124 5.64 3.53 -8.75
N ARG A 125 5.80 4.85 -8.71
CA ARG A 125 6.49 5.52 -7.60
C ARG A 125 5.49 5.69 -6.47
N THR A 126 5.84 5.22 -5.27
CA THR A 126 4.93 5.23 -4.13
C THR A 126 5.53 5.94 -2.92
N THR A 127 4.65 6.52 -2.11
CA THR A 127 4.98 7.04 -0.78
C THR A 127 3.88 6.64 0.17
N ARG A 128 4.28 6.09 1.32
CA ARG A 128 3.38 5.67 2.39
C ARG A 128 3.75 6.37 3.67
N ILE A 129 2.76 6.79 4.43
CA ILE A 129 2.94 7.36 5.76
C ILE A 129 2.27 6.43 6.76
N ILE A 130 3.07 5.97 7.72
CA ILE A 130 2.66 5.10 8.81
C ILE A 130 2.91 5.86 10.11
N GLN A 131 1.87 5.99 10.93
CA GLN A 131 1.83 6.79 12.14
C GLN A 131 1.54 5.90 13.35
N TRP A 132 2.22 6.16 14.45
CA TRP A 132 1.96 5.56 15.75
C TRP A 132 0.78 6.28 16.41
N PHE A 133 -0.22 5.51 16.84
CA PHE A 133 -1.41 6.02 17.52
C PHE A 133 -1.39 5.78 19.04
N GLY A 134 -0.25 5.36 19.59
CA GLY A 134 -0.11 5.01 20.99
C GLY A 134 -0.43 3.54 21.30
N GLU A 135 -0.18 3.18 22.55
CA GLU A 135 -0.48 1.85 23.08
C GLU A 135 -1.97 1.52 22.96
N GLY A 136 -2.28 0.25 22.71
CA GLY A 136 -3.65 -0.22 22.47
C GLY A 136 -4.13 -0.10 21.02
N VAL A 137 -3.60 0.85 20.24
CA VAL A 137 -3.91 0.99 18.79
C VAL A 137 -2.73 0.54 17.92
N GLY A 138 -1.53 1.00 18.23
CA GLY A 138 -0.32 0.68 17.49
C GLY A 138 -0.09 1.55 16.25
N TRP A 139 0.77 1.08 15.34
CA TRP A 139 1.00 1.71 14.05
C TRP A 139 -0.21 1.55 13.14
N LYS A 140 -0.51 2.59 12.35
CA LYS A 140 -1.52 2.57 11.28
C LYS A 140 -1.06 3.35 10.06
N GLN A 141 -1.46 2.90 8.87
CA GLN A 141 -1.27 3.67 7.64
C GLN A 141 -2.25 4.83 7.60
N THR A 142 -1.75 6.03 7.38
CA THR A 142 -2.56 7.26 7.26
C THR A 142 -2.57 7.82 5.85
N HIS A 143 -1.53 7.51 5.06
CA HIS A 143 -1.44 7.95 3.68
C HIS A 143 -0.82 6.89 2.77
N HIS A 144 -1.34 6.78 1.56
CA HIS A 144 -0.70 6.08 0.46
C HIS A 144 -0.86 6.91 -0.82
N HIS A 145 0.25 7.22 -1.47
CA HIS A 145 0.31 7.89 -2.76
C HIS A 145 1.01 7.00 -3.76
N GLY A 146 0.36 6.71 -4.88
CA GLY A 146 0.99 6.12 -6.06
C GLY A 146 0.99 7.10 -7.24
N SER A 147 2.02 7.07 -8.06
CA SER A 147 2.08 7.83 -9.32
C SER A 147 2.77 7.01 -10.42
N ILE A 148 2.24 7.14 -11.64
CA ILE A 148 2.83 6.58 -12.85
C ILE A 148 3.28 7.77 -13.71
N ASP A 149 4.57 7.83 -14.00
CA ASP A 149 5.21 8.91 -14.74
C ASP A 149 5.23 8.69 -16.25
N ASN A 150 5.24 7.42 -16.67
CA ASN A 150 5.08 7.06 -18.06
C ASN A 150 3.61 7.26 -18.48
N SER A 151 3.35 8.30 -19.26
CA SER A 151 2.00 8.66 -19.74
C SER A 151 1.35 7.56 -20.56
N ASN A 152 2.12 6.79 -21.34
CA ASN A 152 1.59 5.70 -22.15
C ASN A 152 1.12 4.54 -21.25
N LEU A 153 1.93 4.18 -20.25
CA LEU A 153 1.58 3.18 -19.25
C LEU A 153 0.33 3.60 -18.46
N LEU A 154 0.24 4.87 -18.05
CA LEU A 154 -0.95 5.38 -17.35
C LEU A 154 -2.20 5.28 -18.23
N ALA A 155 -2.11 5.67 -19.50
CA ALA A 155 -3.22 5.60 -20.45
C ALA A 155 -3.68 4.15 -20.68
N GLU A 156 -2.75 3.22 -20.88
CA GLU A 156 -3.02 1.79 -21.05
C GLU A 156 -3.73 1.20 -19.81
N TYR A 157 -3.25 1.56 -18.62
CA TYR A 157 -3.84 1.09 -17.37
C TYR A 157 -5.27 1.62 -17.17
N GLN A 158 -5.50 2.90 -17.45
CA GLN A 158 -6.84 3.49 -17.39
C GLN A 158 -7.82 2.87 -18.39
N GLN A 159 -7.36 2.52 -19.60
CA GLN A 159 -8.20 1.88 -20.61
C GLN A 159 -8.59 0.46 -20.21
N THR A 160 -7.68 -0.30 -19.60
CA THR A 160 -7.96 -1.69 -19.21
C THR A 160 -8.95 -1.77 -18.04
N LEU A 161 -9.01 -0.75 -17.17
CA LEU A 161 -9.97 -0.71 -16.07
C LEU A 161 -11.42 -0.45 -16.51
N ARG A 162 -11.63 0.23 -17.64
CA ARG A 162 -12.96 0.41 -18.24
C ARG A 162 -13.56 -0.93 -18.68
#